data_AF-A0A8T3LZT7-F1
#
_entry.id   AF-A0A8T3LZT7-F1
#
_cell.length_a   1.000
_cell.length_b   1.000
_cell.length_c   1.000
_cell.angle_alpha   90.00
_cell.angle_beta   90.00
_cell.angle_gamma   90.00
#
_symmetry.space_group_name_H-M   'P 1'
#
loop_
_entity.id
_entity.type
_entity.pdbx_description
1 polymer ?
#
loop_
_entity_poly.entity_id
_entity_poly.type
_entity_poly.pdbx_seq_one_letter_code
_entity_poly.pdbx_strand_id
1 'polypeptide(L)'
;MPRKKKEPERRRGAVVVRGKTPGDRGTEDQKLLRSQQPEVDSQETDAWRTLRIMGEFVEGFDALAEVGQAVSIFGSARVGRRN
;
A
#
# COMPACT_ATOMS: atom_id res chain seq x y z
N MET A 1 30.88 -42.19 8.94
CA MET A 1 29.74 -41.38 9.44
C MET A 1 29.15 -40.57 8.29
N PRO A 2 27.86 -40.69 7.92
CA PRO A 2 27.30 -39.90 6.84
C PRO A 2 26.94 -38.49 7.33
N ARG A 3 27.41 -37.46 6.61
CA ARG A 3 27.07 -36.05 6.87
C ARG A 3 25.60 -35.82 6.53
N LYS A 4 24.76 -35.47 7.52
CA LYS A 4 23.38 -35.00 7.28
C LYS A 4 23.44 -33.78 6.35
N LYS A 5 22.83 -33.85 5.16
CA LYS A 5 22.65 -32.70 4.28
C LYS A 5 21.78 -31.68 5.02
N LYS A 6 22.31 -30.48 5.26
CA LYS A 6 21.54 -29.37 5.82
C LYS A 6 20.40 -29.04 4.86
N GLU A 7 19.17 -29.02 5.35
CA GLU A 7 18.02 -28.61 4.55
C GLU A 7 18.22 -27.19 4.01
N PRO A 8 17.74 -26.88 2.80
CA PRO A 8 17.85 -25.54 2.25
C PRO A 8 17.05 -24.55 3.11
N GLU A 9 17.77 -23.63 3.74
CA GLU A 9 17.23 -22.53 4.53
C GLU A 9 17.17 -21.28 3.63
N ARG A 10 15.97 -20.71 3.46
CA ARG A 10 15.76 -19.47 2.71
C ARG A 10 15.42 -18.36 3.69
N ARG A 11 16.22 -17.29 3.70
CA ARG A 11 15.96 -16.10 4.52
C ARG A 11 15.28 -15.02 3.68
N ARG A 12 14.11 -14.55 4.13
CA ARG A 12 13.32 -13.46 3.55
C ARG A 12 13.21 -12.34 4.59
N GLY A 13 14.17 -11.42 4.57
CA GLY A 13 14.27 -10.38 5.60
C GLY A 13 14.37 -10.96 7.02
N ALA A 14 13.41 -10.62 7.88
CA ALA A 14 13.29 -11.14 9.25
C ALA A 14 12.78 -12.59 9.33
N VAL A 15 12.26 -13.15 8.24
CA VAL A 15 11.65 -14.48 8.21
C VAL A 15 12.65 -15.52 7.68
N VAL A 16 12.76 -16.65 8.36
CA VAL A 16 13.56 -17.80 7.94
C VAL A 16 12.63 -18.95 7.59
N VAL A 17 12.63 -19.34 6.32
CA VAL A 17 11.85 -20.47 5.80
C VAL A 17 12.76 -21.68 5.73
N ARG A 18 12.37 -22.78 6.38
CA ARG A 18 13.09 -24.06 6.39
C ARG A 18 12.26 -25.15 5.73
N GLY A 19 12.93 -26.00 4.94
CA GLY A 19 12.31 -27.13 4.25
C GLY A 19 11.82 -26.80 2.83
N LYS A 20 11.34 -27.83 2.12
CA LYS A 20 10.65 -27.68 0.82
C LYS A 20 9.15 -27.55 1.07
N THR A 21 8.60 -26.34 1.04
CA THR A 21 7.14 -26.17 0.99
C THR A 21 6.63 -26.69 -0.36
N PRO A 22 5.76 -27.72 -0.42
CA PRO A 22 5.21 -28.22 -1.68
C PRO A 22 4.20 -27.19 -2.19
N GLY A 23 4.64 -26.30 -3.08
CA GLY A 23 3.75 -25.31 -3.71
C GLY A 23 4.41 -23.99 -4.10
N ASP A 24 5.56 -23.65 -3.52
CA ASP A 24 6.16 -22.33 -3.72
C ASP A 24 7.20 -22.31 -4.85
N ARG A 25 6.75 -22.25 -6.11
CA ARG A 25 7.63 -22.21 -7.30
C ARG A 25 8.00 -20.80 -7.76
N GLY A 26 7.56 -19.75 -7.07
CA GLY A 26 7.77 -18.35 -7.47
C GLY A 26 8.51 -17.53 -6.42
N THR A 27 9.15 -16.45 -6.84
CA THR A 27 9.64 -15.42 -5.92
C THR A 27 8.45 -14.58 -5.40
N GLU A 28 8.59 -13.88 -4.27
CA GLU A 28 7.47 -13.12 -3.67
C GLU A 28 7.00 -11.97 -4.58
N ASP A 29 7.92 -11.32 -5.27
CA ASP A 29 7.64 -10.36 -6.34
C ASP A 29 6.84 -11.00 -7.49
N GLN A 30 7.16 -12.23 -7.91
CA GLN A 30 6.37 -12.93 -8.93
C GLN A 30 4.94 -13.21 -8.46
N LYS A 31 4.71 -13.41 -7.16
CA LYS A 31 3.35 -13.56 -6.60
C LYS A 31 2.61 -12.22 -6.57
N LEU A 32 3.26 -11.15 -6.09
CA LEU A 32 2.70 -9.80 -6.05
C LEU A 32 2.36 -9.26 -7.44
N LEU A 33 3.20 -9.54 -8.45
CA LEU A 33 2.97 -9.10 -9.83
C LEU A 33 1.96 -9.97 -10.58
N ARG A 34 1.74 -11.22 -10.14
CA ARG A 34 0.72 -12.11 -10.72
C ARG A 34 -0.69 -11.84 -10.23
N SER A 35 -0.89 -11.18 -9.09
CA SER A 35 -2.23 -10.80 -8.65
C SER A 35 -2.78 -9.71 -9.59
N GLN A 36 -3.35 -10.14 -10.71
CA GLN A 36 -4.17 -9.29 -11.54
C GLN A 36 -5.51 -9.11 -10.86
N GLN A 37 -5.78 -7.85 -10.50
CA GLN A 37 -7.00 -7.30 -9.92
C GLN A 37 -7.20 -7.60 -8.42
N PRO A 38 -7.16 -6.57 -7.55
CA PRO A 38 -7.76 -6.72 -6.24
C PRO A 38 -9.24 -7.06 -6.45
N GLU A 39 -9.73 -8.13 -5.82
CA GLU A 39 -11.15 -8.39 -5.74
C GLU A 39 -11.82 -7.09 -5.30
N VAL A 40 -12.68 -6.56 -6.16
CA VAL A 40 -13.22 -5.19 -6.08
C VAL A 40 -13.93 -4.94 -4.74
N ASP A 41 -14.33 -6.02 -4.05
CA ASP A 41 -14.89 -6.04 -2.69
C ASP A 41 -13.96 -5.50 -1.60
N SER A 42 -12.63 -5.52 -1.80
CA SER A 42 -11.68 -5.01 -0.80
C SER A 42 -11.66 -3.47 -0.70
N GLN A 43 -12.02 -2.78 -1.78
CA GLN A 43 -11.98 -1.30 -1.84
C GLN A 43 -13.19 -0.63 -1.19
N GLU A 44 -14.29 -1.36 -0.95
CA GLU A 44 -15.46 -0.86 -0.22
C GLU A 44 -15.40 -1.13 1.29
N THR A 45 -14.31 -1.72 1.77
CA THR A 45 -14.12 -1.93 3.21
C THR A 45 -13.70 -0.65 3.92
N ASP A 46 -14.19 -0.46 5.15
CA ASP A 46 -13.79 0.67 5.99
C ASP A 46 -12.28 0.69 6.29
N ALA A 47 -11.64 -0.48 6.26
CA ALA A 47 -10.19 -0.61 6.38
C ALA A 47 -9.46 0.07 5.21
N TRP A 48 -9.90 -0.16 3.96
CA TRP A 48 -9.29 0.48 2.80
C TRP A 48 -9.58 1.98 2.75
N ARG A 49 -10.80 2.41 3.11
CA ARG A 49 -11.15 3.84 3.22
C ARG A 49 -10.26 4.57 4.22
N THR A 50 -9.98 3.95 5.37
CA THR A 50 -9.08 4.53 6.38
C THR A 50 -7.69 4.76 5.81
N LEU A 51 -7.12 3.78 5.10
CA LEU A 51 -5.81 3.92 4.47
C LEU A 51 -5.79 5.04 3.41
N ARG A 52 -6.87 5.19 2.63
CA ARG A 52 -7.01 6.28 1.66
C ARG A 52 -7.06 7.66 2.32
N ILE A 53 -7.90 7.83 3.35
CA ILE A 53 -7.99 9.09 4.11
C ILE A 53 -6.62 9.48 4.67
N MET A 54 -5.88 8.53 5.25
CA MET A 54 -4.52 8.78 5.74
C MET A 54 -3.57 9.22 4.62
N GLY A 55 -3.69 8.61 3.43
CA GLY A 55 -2.94 9.01 2.24
C GLY A 55 -3.24 10.45 1.80
N GLU A 56 -4.52 10.82 1.75
CA GLU A 56 -4.97 12.18 1.40
C GLU A 56 -4.43 13.23 2.38
N PHE A 57 -4.37 12.92 3.68
CA PHE A 57 -3.75 13.82 4.66
C PHE A 57 -2.25 13.98 4.44
N VAL A 58 -1.52 12.89 4.19
CA VAL A 58 -0.07 12.96 3.92
C VAL A 58 0.19 13.81 2.67
N GLU A 59 -0.56 13.58 1.59
CA GLU A 59 -0.46 14.36 0.36
C GLU A 59 -0.83 15.83 0.58
N GLY A 60 -1.92 16.11 1.30
CA GLY A 60 -2.38 17.46 1.58
C GLY A 60 -1.39 18.26 2.44
N PHE A 61 -0.76 17.62 3.43
CA PHE A 61 0.25 18.28 4.26
C PHE A 61 1.54 18.57 3.49
N ASP A 62 1.99 17.64 2.66
CA ASP A 62 3.16 17.85 1.81
C ASP A 62 2.92 18.99 0.81
N ALA A 63 1.76 19.02 0.15
CA ALA A 63 1.39 20.05 -0.80
C ALA A 63 1.27 21.47 -0.19
N LEU A 64 0.93 21.54 1.10
CA LEU A 64 0.75 22.81 1.83
C LEU A 64 1.95 23.16 2.74
N ALA A 65 3.04 22.39 2.68
CA ALA A 65 4.15 22.50 3.63
C ALA A 65 4.85 23.87 3.64
N GLU A 66 4.90 24.55 2.50
CA GLU A 66 5.54 25.87 2.34
C GLU A 66 4.54 27.04 2.46
N VAL A 67 3.25 26.76 2.68
CA VAL A 67 2.23 27.80 2.79
C VAL A 67 2.43 28.59 4.09
N GLY A 68 2.68 29.89 3.95
CA GLY A 68 2.81 30.82 5.07
C GLY A 68 1.45 31.25 5.64
N GLN A 69 1.38 32.48 6.16
CA GLN A 69 0.12 33.03 6.66
C GLN A 69 -0.94 33.09 5.56
N ALA A 70 -2.11 32.49 5.81
CA ALA A 70 -3.18 32.38 4.84
C ALA A 70 -4.55 32.65 5.48
N VAL A 71 -5.53 32.99 4.64
CA VAL A 71 -6.94 33.19 5.02
C VAL A 71 -7.81 32.33 4.12
N SER A 72 -8.68 31.51 4.70
CA SER A 72 -9.66 30.72 3.94
C SER A 72 -10.93 31.54 3.73
N ILE A 73 -11.26 31.82 2.46
CA ILE A 73 -12.49 32.52 2.07
C ILE A 73 -13.46 31.50 1.47
N PHE A 74 -14.69 31.48 1.97
CA PHE A 74 -15.77 30.63 1.46
C PHE A 74 -16.87 31.48 0.84
N GLY A 75 -17.53 30.93 -0.18
CA GLY A 75 -18.62 31.59 -0.89
C GLY A 75 -19.53 30.58 -1.57
N SER A 76 -20.68 31.05 -2.06
CA SER A 76 -21.64 30.18 -2.75
C SER A 76 -21.06 29.66 -4.07
N ALA A 77 -21.01 28.33 -4.22
CA ALA A 77 -20.64 27.66 -5.48
C ALA A 77 -21.60 27.97 -6.66
N ARG A 78 -22.71 28.65 -6.37
CA ARG A 78 -23.77 28.98 -7.34
C ARG A 78 -23.67 30.41 -7.89
N VAL A 79 -22.73 31.22 -7.39
CA VAL A 79 -22.55 32.60 -7.89
C VAL A 79 -21.77 32.56 -9.20
N GLY A 80 -22.46 32.88 -10.30
CA GLY A 80 -21.83 33.12 -11.60
C GLY A 80 -21.40 34.57 -11.75
N ARG A 81 -20.48 34.84 -12.69
CA ARG A 81 -20.09 36.21 -13.05
C ARG A 81 -21.32 36.94 -13.61
N ARG A 82 -21.85 37.94 -12.89
CA ARG A 82 -22.83 38.87 -13.47
C ARG A 82 -22.12 39.72 -14.52
N ASN A 83 -22.70 39.77 -15.72
CA ASN A 83 -22.29 40.64 -16.81
C ASN A 83 -23.06 41.97 -16.74
#